data_AF-A0A353WX63-F1
#
_entry.id   AF-A0A353WX63-F1
#
_cell.length_a   1.000
_cell.length_b   1.000
_cell.length_c   1.000
_cell.angle_alpha   90.00
_cell.angle_beta   90.00
_cell.angle_gamma   90.00
#
_symmetry.space_group_name_H-M   'P 1'
#
loop_
_entity.id
_entity.type
_entity.pdbx_description
1 polymer ?
#
loop_
_entity_poly.entity_id
_entity_poly.type
_entity_poly.pdbx_seq_one_letter_code
_entity_poly.pdbx_strand_id
1 'polypeptide(L)' 'MTVTSLIEKKKKGQGLTEKEIGYLIDGYTTDQIPDYQMSALLM' A
#
# COMPACT_ATOMS: atom_id res chain seq x y z
N MET A 1 -7.08 3.52 -7.73
CA MET A 1 -5.86 3.66 -6.90
C MET A 1 -5.03 2.42 -7.10
N THR A 2 -3.73 2.54 -7.37
CA THR A 2 -2.82 1.39 -7.44
C THR A 2 -1.92 1.38 -6.21
N VAL A 3 -1.51 0.20 -5.77
CA VAL A 3 -0.59 0.03 -4.62
C VAL A 3 0.73 0.76 -4.87
N THR A 4 1.21 0.75 -6.11
CA THR A 4 2.42 1.46 -6.53
C THR A 4 2.39 2.95 -6.21
N SER A 5 1.24 3.62 -6.42
CA SER A 5 1.09 5.04 -6.08
C SER A 5 1.15 5.28 -4.56
N LEU A 6 0.66 4.35 -3.74
CA LEU A 6 0.75 4.42 -2.29
C LEU A 6 2.19 4.21 -1.80
N ILE A 7 2.93 3.30 -2.44
CA ILE A 7 4.37 3.09 -2.19
C ILE A 7 5.16 4.36 -2.54
N GLU A 8 4.91 4.98 -3.69
CA GLU A 8 5.56 6.25 -4.05
C GLU A 8 5.25 7.37 -3.06
N LYS A 9 4.00 7.44 -2.59
CA LYS A 9 3.55 8.41 -1.58
C LYS A 9 4.31 8.24 -0.27
N LYS A 10 4.41 6.99 0.21
CA LYS A 10 5.17 6.62 1.41
C LYS A 10 6.67 6.93 1.25
N LYS A 11 7.25 6.59 0.09
CA LYS A 11 8.65 6.88 -0.26
C LYS A 11 8.96 8.38 -0.30
N LYS A 12 8.00 9.20 -0.70
CA LYS A 12 8.10 10.68 -0.66
C LYS A 12 7.89 11.27 0.74
N GLY A 13 7.73 10.44 1.78
CA GLY A 13 7.49 10.87 3.15
C GLY A 13 6.08 11.41 3.40
N GLN A 14 5.14 11.19 2.47
CA GLN A 14 3.77 11.64 2.63
C GLN A 14 2.96 10.64 3.47
N GLY A 15 2.09 11.17 4.33
CA GLY A 15 1.18 10.36 5.14
C GLY A 15 0.15 9.63 4.29
N LEU A 16 -0.14 8.38 4.68
CA LEU A 16 -1.28 7.64 4.16
C LEU A 16 -2.52 7.97 5.00
N THR A 17 -3.65 8.12 4.32
CA THR A 17 -4.96 8.29 4.94
C THR A 17 -5.52 6.94 5.38
N GLU A 18 -6.48 6.97 6.31
CA GLU A 18 -7.14 5.75 6.80
C GLU A 18 -7.76 4.91 5.67
N LYS A 19 -8.35 5.57 4.66
CA LYS A 19 -8.90 4.90 3.47
C LYS A 19 -7.83 4.19 2.64
N GLU A 20 -6.66 4.80 2.48
CA GLU A 20 -5.54 4.22 1.74
C GLU A 20 -4.94 3.02 2.48
N ILE A 21 -4.85 3.10 3.81
CA ILE A 21 -4.42 1.99 4.65
C ILE A 21 -5.44 0.85 4.59
N GLY A 22 -6.74 1.15 4.69
CA GLY A 22 -7.80 0.16 4.56
C GLY A 22 -7.77 -0.57 3.21
N TYR A 23 -7.52 0.15 2.11
CA TYR A 23 -7.33 -0.44 0.79
C TYR A 23 -6.15 -1.43 0.74
N LEU A 24 -5.03 -1.09 1.38
CA LEU A 24 -3.86 -1.96 1.44
C LEU A 24 -4.12 -3.22 2.27
N ILE A 25 -4.79 -3.08 3.41
CA ILE A 25 -5.12 -4.20 4.29
C ILE A 25 -6.09 -5.14 3.59
N ASP A 26 -7.21 -4.61 3.08
CA ASP A 26 -8.25 -5.41 2.41
C ASP A 26 -7.67 -6.15 1.20
N GLY A 27 -6.92 -5.44 0.36
CA GLY A 27 -6.27 -6.04 -0.81
C GLY A 27 -5.21 -7.09 -0.45
N TYR A 28 -4.50 -6.92 0.67
CA TYR A 28 -3.55 -7.93 1.15
C TYR A 28 -4.26 -9.17 1.71
N THR A 29 -5.33 -8.98 2.49
CA THR A 29 -6.09 -10.08 3.11
C THR A 29 -6.95 -10.87 2.12
N THR A 30 -7.20 -10.31 0.93
CA THR A 30 -7.99 -10.95 -0.14
C THR A 30 -7.12 -11.47 -1.28
N ASP A 31 -5.79 -11.56 -1.10
CA ASP A 31 -4.83 -12.03 -2.11
C ASP A 31 -4.82 -11.20 -3.42
N GLN A 32 -5.38 -9.97 -3.40
CA GLN A 32 -5.37 -9.06 -4.55
C GLN A 32 -4.06 -8.28 -4.67
N ILE A 33 -3.38 -8.05 -3.54
CA ILE A 33 -2.10 -7.36 -3.47
C ILE A 33 -1.01 -8.41 -3.24
N PRO A 34 -0.10 -8.63 -4.20
CA PRO A 34 0.96 -9.60 -4.03
C PRO A 34 1.97 -9.15 -2.97
N ASP A 35 2.54 -10.12 -2.24
CA ASP A 35 3.45 -9.92 -1.10
C ASP A 35 4.61 -8.96 -1.38
N TYR A 36 5.15 -8.95 -2.60
CA TYR A 36 6.27 -8.08 -2.96
C TYR A 36 5.88 -6.59 -2.94
N GLN A 37 4.63 -6.25 -3.23
CA GLN A 37 4.17 -4.86 -3.16
C GLN A 37 4.05 -4.42 -1.71
N MET A 38 3.58 -5.30 -0.83
CA MET A 38 3.48 -5.01 0.59
C MET A 38 4.86 -4.92 1.25
N SER A 39 5.81 -5.75 0.82
CA SER A 39 7.21 -5.66 1.22
C SER A 39 7.84 -4.33 0.76
N ALA A 40 7.57 -3.90 -0.47
CA ALA A 40 8.06 -2.63 -1.01
C ALA A 40 7.45 -1.40 -0.32
N LEU A 41 6.27 -1.52 0.30
CA LEU A 41 5.66 -0.47 1.12
C LEU A 41 6.38 -0.32 2.48
N LEU A 42 6.95 -1.41 2.99
CA LEU A 42 7.61 -1.46 4.31
C LEU A 42 9.09 -1.07 4.28
N MET A 43 9.70 -1.04 3.10
CA MET A 43 11.09 -0.60 2.87
C MET A 43 11.18 0.92 2.72
#